data_AF-A0A966HKY1-F1
#
_entry.id   AF-A0A966HKY1-F1
#
_cell.length_a   1.000
_cell.length_b   1.000
_cell.length_c   1.000
_cell.angle_alpha   90.00
_cell.angle_beta   90.00
_cell.angle_gamma   90.00
#
_symmetry.space_group_name_H-M   'P 1'
#
loop_
_entity.id
_entity.type
_entity.pdbx_description
1 polymer ?
#
loop_
_entity_poly.entity_id
_entity_poly.type
_entity_poly.pdbx_seq_one_letter_code
_entity_poly.pdbx_strand_id
1 'polypeptide(L)'
;MGEEDFVAQENSPIDTLDKLSKEMHYVMDQWLRSFAGRVDEGDLKRREWNILRAFSELKITEEWVKDNQSLAAMLMYLVNDRELLEKIAHVFDRWPRALKALNALKIIKRS
;
A
#
# COMPACT_ATOMS: atom_id res chain seq x y z
N MET A 1 -5.19 -4.16 29.01
CA MET A 1 -4.70 -3.49 27.78
C MET A 1 -5.24 -4.29 26.62
N GLY A 2 -6.47 -4.01 26.22
CA GLY A 2 -7.22 -4.88 25.32
C GLY A 2 -8.06 -4.02 24.40
N GLU A 3 -7.91 -4.28 23.11
CA GLU A 3 -8.85 -4.02 21.99
C GLU A 3 -9.29 -2.57 21.71
N GLU A 4 -9.40 -1.69 22.70
CA GLU A 4 -9.88 -0.30 22.52
C GLU A 4 -8.87 0.60 21.79
N ASP A 5 -7.56 0.35 21.95
CA ASP A 5 -6.51 1.09 21.24
C ASP A 5 -6.44 0.75 19.73
N PHE A 6 -6.97 -0.41 19.32
CA PHE A 6 -6.97 -0.84 17.91
C PHE A 6 -8.12 -0.21 17.12
N VAL A 7 -9.28 -0.01 17.76
CA VAL A 7 -10.49 0.51 17.10
C VAL A 7 -10.42 2.04 16.90
N ALA A 8 -9.75 2.78 17.79
CA ALA A 8 -9.55 4.23 17.61
C ALA A 8 -8.60 4.59 16.44
N GLN A 9 -7.84 3.62 15.94
CA GLN A 9 -6.90 3.80 14.84
C GLN A 9 -7.56 3.75 13.45
N GLU A 10 -8.78 3.23 13.35
CA GLU A 10 -9.47 2.93 12.07
C GLU A 10 -9.75 4.15 11.17
N ASN A 11 -9.67 5.38 11.69
CA ASN A 11 -9.89 6.60 10.90
C ASN A 11 -8.91 7.74 11.21
N SER A 12 -7.78 7.44 11.86
CA SER A 12 -6.77 8.47 12.13
C SER A 12 -6.06 8.86 10.82
N PRO A 13 -5.91 10.18 10.52
CA PRO A 13 -5.20 10.60 9.32
C PRO A 13 -3.74 10.10 9.34
N ILE A 14 -3.26 9.69 8.17
CA ILE A 14 -1.86 9.31 7.96
C ILE A 14 -1.05 10.59 7.74
N ASP A 15 -0.63 11.22 8.83
CA ASP A 15 0.06 12.50 8.88
C ASP A 15 1.59 12.38 9.04
N THR A 16 2.12 11.15 9.12
CA THR A 16 3.57 10.89 9.20
C THR A 16 3.99 9.71 8.34
N LEU A 17 5.27 9.69 7.98
CA LEU A 17 5.88 8.60 7.20
C LEU A 17 5.89 7.26 7.96
N ASP A 18 6.02 7.27 9.28
CA ASP A 18 5.93 6.04 10.10
C ASP A 18 4.52 5.44 10.07
N LYS A 19 3.48 6.28 10.20
CA LYS A 19 2.09 5.84 10.05
C LYS A 19 1.83 5.30 8.64
N LEU A 20 2.40 5.94 7.61
CA LEU A 20 2.27 5.48 6.23
C LEU A 20 2.86 4.07 6.05
N SER A 21 4.07 3.83 6.57
CA SER A 21 4.69 2.51 6.56
C SER A 21 3.84 1.45 7.27
N LYS A 22 3.30 1.78 8.45
CA LYS A 22 2.43 0.87 9.21
C LYS A 22 1.15 0.53 8.46
N GLU A 23 0.50 1.53 7.86
CA GLU A 23 -0.71 1.31 7.09
C GLU A 23 -0.45 0.48 5.83
N MET A 24 0.63 0.77 5.11
CA MET A 24 1.09 -0.02 3.97
C MET A 24 1.33 -1.49 4.35
N HIS A 25 1.99 -1.72 5.49
CA HIS A 25 2.22 -3.07 6.00
C HIS A 25 0.92 -3.78 6.38
N TYR A 26 -0.01 -3.07 7.02
CA TYR A 26 -1.32 -3.60 7.37
C TYR A 26 -2.09 -4.03 6.12
N VAL A 27 -2.23 -3.14 5.13
CA VAL A 27 -2.95 -3.44 3.88
C VAL A 27 -2.30 -4.62 3.13
N MET A 28 -0.96 -4.69 3.10
CA MET A 28 -0.25 -5.84 2.53
C MET A 28 -0.60 -7.15 3.26
N ASP A 29 -0.53 -7.18 4.59
CA ASP A 29 -0.84 -8.37 5.40
C ASP A 29 -2.28 -8.83 5.20
N GLN A 30 -3.23 -7.89 5.14
CA GLN A 30 -4.63 -8.22 4.91
C GLN A 30 -4.89 -8.79 3.51
N TRP A 31 -4.25 -8.25 2.46
CA TRP A 31 -4.33 -8.87 1.14
C TRP A 31 -3.68 -10.25 1.09
N LEU A 32 -2.61 -10.51 1.86
CA LEU A 32 -2.06 -11.86 1.96
C LEU A 32 -3.06 -12.81 2.64
N ARG A 33 -3.75 -12.35 3.67
CA ARG A 33 -4.78 -13.13 4.38
C ARG A 33 -6.02 -13.37 3.53
N SER A 34 -6.35 -12.51 2.56
CA SER A 34 -7.49 -12.73 1.66
C SER A 34 -7.33 -13.98 0.79
N PHE A 35 -6.09 -14.44 0.55
CA PHE A 35 -5.86 -15.74 -0.08
C PHE A 35 -6.20 -16.93 0.82
N ALA A 36 -6.24 -16.73 2.15
CA ALA A 36 -6.51 -17.75 3.16
C ALA A 36 -7.94 -17.69 3.75
N GLY A 37 -8.77 -16.70 3.39
CA GLY A 37 -10.13 -16.56 3.92
C GLY A 37 -10.83 -15.24 3.56
N ARG A 38 -12.04 -15.00 4.11
CA ARG A 38 -12.81 -13.77 3.85
C ARG A 38 -12.16 -12.57 4.54
N VAL A 39 -11.85 -11.54 3.76
CA VAL A 39 -11.41 -10.23 4.21
C VAL A 39 -12.51 -9.21 3.89
N ASP A 40 -12.65 -8.17 4.72
CA ASP A 40 -13.51 -7.04 4.39
C ASP A 40 -12.83 -6.18 3.31
N GLU A 41 -13.13 -6.48 2.05
CA GLU A 41 -12.60 -5.72 0.91
C GLU A 41 -13.03 -4.24 0.91
N GLY A 42 -14.16 -3.92 1.56
CA GLY A 42 -14.66 -2.55 1.66
C GLY A 42 -13.79 -1.69 2.57
N ASP A 43 -13.39 -2.23 3.72
CA ASP A 43 -12.43 -1.57 4.61
C ASP A 43 -11.05 -1.45 3.96
N LEU A 44 -10.55 -2.51 3.32
CA LEU A 44 -9.25 -2.48 2.65
C LEU A 44 -9.16 -1.42 1.56
N LYS A 45 -10.18 -1.30 0.71
CA LYS A 45 -10.20 -0.24 -0.30
C LYS A 45 -10.14 1.15 0.34
N ARG A 46 -10.88 1.38 1.43
CA ARG A 46 -10.83 2.68 2.14
C ARG A 46 -9.42 2.99 2.65
N ARG A 47 -8.72 1.99 3.16
CA ARG A 47 -7.33 2.13 3.64
C ARG A 47 -6.34 2.37 2.49
N GLU A 48 -6.52 1.70 1.36
CA GLU A 48 -5.80 1.99 0.12
C GLU A 48 -5.95 3.46 -0.31
N TRP A 49 -7.16 4.02 -0.23
CA TRP A 49 -7.40 5.45 -0.49
C TRP A 49 -6.67 6.36 0.49
N ASN A 50 -6.60 5.99 1.78
CA ASN A 50 -5.85 6.77 2.77
C ASN A 50 -4.34 6.75 2.47
N ILE A 51 -3.79 5.60 2.05
CA ILE A 51 -2.39 5.48 1.60
C ILE A 51 -2.14 6.37 0.37
N LEU A 52 -3.03 6.33 -0.63
CA LEU A 52 -2.94 7.15 -1.83
C LEU A 52 -2.93 8.65 -1.50
N ARG A 53 -3.81 9.08 -0.59
CA ARG A 53 -3.86 10.45 -0.08
C ARG A 53 -2.55 10.83 0.62
N ALA A 54 -2.07 9.99 1.52
CA ALA A 54 -0.83 10.24 2.27
C ALA A 54 0.39 10.41 1.34
N PHE A 55 0.50 9.62 0.26
CA PHE A 55 1.54 9.81 -0.76
C PHE A 55 1.47 11.17 -1.49
N SER A 56 0.33 11.85 -1.43
CA SER A 56 0.15 13.16 -2.07
C SER A 56 0.33 14.33 -1.10
N GLU A 57 0.14 14.09 0.20
CA GLU A 57 0.20 15.12 1.24
C GLU A 57 1.54 15.14 1.98
N LEU A 58 2.17 13.98 2.16
CA LEU A 58 3.42 13.87 2.89
C LEU A 58 4.63 14.18 2.01
N LYS A 59 5.61 14.87 2.59
CA LYS A 59 6.94 15.03 1.99
C LYS A 59 7.70 13.70 2.11
N ILE A 60 7.66 12.90 1.05
CA ILE A 60 8.37 11.62 1.00
C ILE A 60 9.89 11.85 0.92
N THR A 61 10.65 11.24 1.82
CA THR A 61 12.12 11.34 1.86
C THR A 61 12.77 10.15 1.15
N GLU A 62 14.01 10.34 0.66
CA GLU A 62 14.74 9.25 0.00
C GLU A 62 15.08 8.09 0.94
N GLU A 63 15.37 8.38 2.20
CA GLU A 63 15.67 7.38 3.23
C GLU A 63 14.45 6.48 3.45
N TRP A 64 13.29 7.10 3.66
CA TRP A 64 12.04 6.36 3.82
C TRP A 64 11.71 5.49 2.60
N VAL A 65 11.95 5.99 1.38
CA VAL A 65 11.76 5.21 0.16
C VAL A 65 12.66 3.97 0.15
N LYS A 66 13.94 4.10 0.56
CA LYS A 66 14.88 2.97 0.63
C LYS A 66 14.41 1.90 1.62
N ASP A 67 13.94 2.33 2.79
CA ASP A 67 13.51 1.41 3.84
C ASP A 67 12.21 0.65 3.49
N ASN A 68 11.38 1.22 2.61
CA ASN A 68 10.06 0.68 2.28
C ASN A 68 9.99 0.00 0.90
N GLN A 69 11.11 -0.21 0.20
CA GLN A 69 11.10 -0.75 -1.17
C GLN A 69 10.45 -2.13 -1.29
N SER A 70 10.82 -3.06 -0.42
CA SER A 70 10.28 -4.42 -0.44
C SER A 70 8.78 -4.45 -0.16
N LEU A 71 8.33 -3.60 0.78
CA LEU A 71 6.92 -3.45 1.11
C LEU A 71 6.12 -2.89 -0.08
N ALA A 72 6.63 -1.85 -0.73
CA ALA A 72 6.01 -1.27 -1.92
C ALA A 72 5.92 -2.27 -3.08
N ALA A 73 6.96 -3.08 -3.29
CA ALA A 73 6.97 -4.13 -4.30
C ALA A 73 5.87 -5.18 -4.06
N MET A 74 5.72 -5.63 -2.81
CA MET A 74 4.67 -6.57 -2.42
C MET A 74 3.28 -5.96 -2.55
N LEU A 75 3.08 -4.71 -2.13
CA LEU A 75 1.81 -4.01 -2.31
C LEU A 75 1.42 -3.90 -3.79
N MET A 76 2.35 -3.58 -4.69
CA MET A 76 2.05 -3.56 -6.13
C MET A 76 1.62 -4.94 -6.66
N TYR A 77 2.12 -6.03 -6.06
CA TYR A 77 1.71 -7.38 -6.41
C TYR A 77 0.32 -7.76 -5.84
N LEU A 78 -0.16 -7.11 -4.79
CA LEU A 78 -1.38 -7.49 -4.10
C LEU A 78 -2.57 -6.58 -4.44
N VAL A 79 -2.35 -5.27 -4.41
CA VAL A 79 -3.36 -4.23 -4.63
C VAL A 79 -3.92 -4.30 -6.06
N ASN A 80 -5.21 -4.01 -6.17
CA ASN A 80 -5.93 -3.93 -7.45
C ASN A 80 -6.35 -2.49 -7.83
N ASP A 81 -6.27 -1.55 -6.89
CA ASP A 81 -6.57 -0.14 -7.16
C ASP A 81 -5.51 0.47 -8.09
N ARG A 82 -5.96 0.96 -9.25
CA ARG A 82 -5.07 1.47 -10.29
C ARG A 82 -4.37 2.76 -9.88
N GLU A 83 -5.07 3.67 -9.22
CA GLU A 83 -4.52 4.97 -8.84
C GLU A 83 -3.43 4.81 -7.78
N LEU A 84 -3.67 3.93 -6.81
CA LEU A 84 -2.68 3.58 -5.81
C LEU A 84 -1.45 2.91 -6.44
N LEU A 85 -1.64 1.98 -7.40
CA LEU A 85 -0.54 1.34 -8.11
C LEU A 85 0.33 2.36 -8.88
N GLU A 86 -0.29 3.27 -9.62
CA GLU A 86 0.41 4.31 -10.37
C GLU A 86 1.18 5.25 -9.42
N LYS A 87 0.59 5.61 -8.28
CA LYS A 87 1.24 6.44 -7.27
C LYS A 87 2.43 5.75 -6.60
N ILE A 88 2.28 4.49 -6.19
CA ILE A 88 3.39 3.71 -5.63
C ILE A 88 4.52 3.60 -6.66
N ALA A 89 4.20 3.27 -7.91
CA ALA A 89 5.20 3.19 -8.96
C ALA A 89 5.96 4.52 -9.15
N HIS A 90 5.26 5.66 -9.09
CA HIS A 90 5.88 6.98 -9.19
C HIS A 90 6.79 7.32 -8.00
N VAL A 91 6.33 7.08 -6.77
CA VAL A 91 7.10 7.39 -5.55
C VAL A 91 8.36 6.51 -5.44
N PHE A 92 8.27 5.26 -5.87
CA PHE A 92 9.35 4.29 -5.79
C PHE A 92 10.13 4.13 -7.11
N ASP A 93 10.01 5.07 -8.07
CA ASP A 93 10.62 5.06 -9.42
C ASP A 93 12.16 5.22 -9.43
N ARG A 94 12.86 4.45 -8.59
CA ARG A 94 14.31 4.15 -8.71
C ARG A 94 14.58 2.74 -9.29
N TRP A 95 13.55 1.95 -9.60
CA TRP A 95 13.69 0.61 -10.20
C TRP A 95 12.76 0.38 -11.41
N PRO A 96 13.07 0.97 -12.57
CA PRO A 96 12.13 1.04 -13.69
C PRO A 96 11.97 -0.24 -14.50
N ARG A 97 12.77 -1.30 -14.34
CA ARG A 97 12.71 -2.46 -15.26
C ARG A 97 11.95 -3.67 -14.71
N ALA A 98 12.22 -4.07 -13.47
CA ALA A 98 11.58 -5.25 -12.88
C ALA A 98 10.11 -4.99 -12.47
N LEU A 99 9.83 -3.81 -11.92
CA LEU A 99 8.49 -3.42 -11.48
C LEU A 99 7.56 -3.06 -12.66
N LYS A 100 8.09 -2.40 -13.71
CA LYS A 100 7.32 -2.21 -14.97
C LYS A 100 7.00 -3.54 -15.63
N ALA A 101 7.90 -4.52 -15.58
CA ALA A 101 7.63 -5.86 -16.08
C ALA A 101 6.53 -6.58 -15.28
N LEU A 102 6.54 -6.49 -13.94
CA LEU A 102 5.49 -7.05 -13.09
C LEU A 102 4.12 -6.40 -13.34
N ASN A 103 4.07 -5.07 -13.47
CA ASN A 103 2.84 -4.35 -13.80
C ASN A 103 2.31 -4.70 -15.21
N ALA A 104 3.20 -4.79 -16.21
CA ALA A 104 2.83 -5.20 -17.56
C ALA A 104 2.28 -6.64 -17.60
N LEU A 105 2.90 -7.57 -16.86
CA LEU A 105 2.43 -8.96 -16.77
C LEU A 105 1.04 -9.09 -16.15
N LYS A 106 0.71 -8.26 -15.15
CA LYS A 106 -0.63 -8.22 -14.54
C LYS A 106 -1.69 -7.66 -15.48
N ILE A 107 -1.37 -6.62 -16.26
CA ILE A 107 -2.30 -6.03 -17.25
C ILE A 107 -2.58 -7.04 -18.38
N ILE A 108 -1.56 -7.75 -18.86
CA ILE A 108 -1.70 -8.75 -19.93
C ILE A 108 -2.57 -9.94 -19.51
N LYS A 109 -2.44 -10.42 -18.26
CA LYS A 109 -3.26 -11.55 -17.75
C LYS A 109 -4.76 -11.25 -17.61
N ARG A 110 -5.19 -10.00 -17.77
CA ARG A 110 -6.59 -9.55 -17.63
C ARG A 110 -7.26 -9.18 -18.97
N SER A 111 -6.54 -9.29 -20.08
CA SER A 111 -7.04 -9.10 -21.46
C SER A 111 -7.29 -10.46 -22.12
#